data_AF-A0A963M8G0-F1
#
_entry.id   AF-A0A963M8G0-F1
#
_cell.length_a   1.000
_cell.length_b   1.000
_cell.length_c   1.000
_cell.angle_alpha   90.00
_cell.angle_beta   90.00
_cell.angle_gamma   90.00
#
_symmetry.space_group_name_H-M   'P 1'
#
loop_
_entity.id
_entity.type
_entity.pdbx_description
1 polymer ?
#
loop_
_entity_poly.entity_id
_entity_poly.type
_entity_poly.pdbx_seq_one_letter_code
_entity_poly.pdbx_strand_id
1 'polypeptide(L)'
;PYVPKMIEFYLGEKPILYNVPTYMCREPEDLKYVLANMKDLVVKEVHGAGGYGMLVGPASTQAEIEEFRRVVQAKPEGYIAQPTLSLSSCPTFVESGIAPRHIDLRPFVLMGKEVQMVAGGLTRVALKEGSLVVNSSQGGGTKDTWVLEA
;
A
#
# COMPACT_ATOMS: atom_id res chain seq x y z
N PRO A 1 -8.82 4.24 -7.79
CA PRO A 1 -8.84 5.65 -7.31
C PRO A 1 -10.23 6.30 -7.16
N TYR A 2 -11.32 5.72 -7.69
CA TYR A 2 -12.61 6.42 -7.81
C TYR A 2 -13.51 6.44 -6.55
N VAL A 3 -13.13 5.73 -5.48
CA VAL A 3 -13.95 5.61 -4.25
C VAL A 3 -14.38 6.96 -3.65
N PRO A 4 -13.50 7.98 -3.54
CA PRO A 4 -13.93 9.32 -3.09
C PRO A 4 -15.08 9.91 -3.89
N LYS A 5 -15.04 9.80 -5.23
CA LYS A 5 -16.11 10.28 -6.11
C LYS A 5 -17.39 9.47 -5.95
N MET A 6 -17.28 8.17 -5.67
CA MET A 6 -18.45 7.33 -5.38
C MET A 6 -19.13 7.76 -4.08
N ILE A 7 -18.35 8.04 -3.02
CA ILE A 7 -18.88 8.54 -1.75
C ILE A 7 -19.64 9.85 -1.96
N GLU A 8 -19.02 10.82 -2.65
CA GLU A 8 -19.66 12.10 -2.97
C GLU A 8 -20.94 11.92 -3.79
N PHE A 9 -20.90 11.06 -4.82
CA PHE A 9 -22.03 10.86 -5.72
C PHE A 9 -23.22 10.13 -5.05
N TYR A 10 -22.96 9.06 -4.30
CA TYR A 10 -24.02 8.22 -3.74
C TYR A 10 -24.50 8.68 -2.36
N LEU A 11 -23.62 9.27 -1.55
CA LEU A 11 -23.94 9.67 -0.18
C LEU A 11 -24.08 11.19 -0.04
N GLY A 12 -23.57 11.99 -0.99
CA GLY A 12 -23.52 13.45 -0.85
C GLY A 12 -22.56 13.92 0.24
N GLU A 13 -21.66 13.03 0.68
CA GLU A 13 -20.76 13.25 1.82
C GLU A 13 -19.31 13.40 1.37
N LYS A 14 -18.48 13.96 2.27
CA LYS A 14 -17.03 13.96 2.10
C LYS A 14 -16.44 12.66 2.66
N PRO A 15 -15.48 12.02 1.97
CA PRO A 15 -14.80 10.84 2.50
C PRO A 15 -14.14 11.11 3.86
N ILE A 16 -14.42 10.26 4.84
CA ILE A 16 -13.79 10.30 6.17
C ILE A 16 -12.35 9.78 6.08
N LEU A 17 -12.13 8.70 5.31
CA LEU A 17 -10.82 8.13 5.05
C LEU A 17 -10.36 8.48 3.64
N TYR A 18 -9.15 9.02 3.53
CA TYR A 18 -8.59 9.44 2.24
C TYR A 18 -7.92 8.28 1.50
N ASN A 19 -8.12 8.24 0.19
CA ASN A 19 -7.32 7.39 -0.67
C ASN A 19 -5.89 7.93 -0.78
N VAL A 20 -4.94 7.01 -0.87
CA VAL A 20 -3.58 7.33 -1.29
C VAL A 20 -3.61 7.88 -2.73
N PRO A 21 -2.93 9.00 -3.03
CA PRO A 21 -2.76 9.48 -4.40
C PRO A 21 -2.23 8.35 -5.28
N THR A 22 -2.94 8.06 -6.37
CA THR A 22 -2.63 6.89 -7.22
C THR A 22 -2.61 7.33 -8.67
N TYR A 23 -1.45 7.20 -9.30
CA TYR A 23 -1.24 7.42 -10.73
C TYR A 23 -1.59 6.14 -11.49
N MET A 24 -2.41 6.27 -12.52
CA MET A 24 -2.83 5.18 -13.37
C MET A 24 -1.96 5.17 -14.62
N CYS A 25 -1.05 4.19 -14.76
CA CYS A 25 -0.10 4.18 -15.88
C CYS A 25 -0.79 4.01 -17.25
N ARG A 26 -2.06 3.58 -17.30
CA ARG A 26 -2.88 3.62 -18.54
C ARG A 26 -3.17 5.04 -19.05
N GLU A 27 -3.13 6.06 -18.19
CA GLU A 27 -3.36 7.44 -18.57
C GLU A 27 -2.03 8.07 -19.01
N PRO A 28 -1.94 8.68 -20.21
CA PRO A 28 -0.66 9.14 -20.76
C PRO A 28 0.12 10.14 -19.88
N GLU A 29 -0.59 11.08 -19.26
CA GLU A 29 0.04 12.09 -18.39
C GLU A 29 0.55 11.48 -17.08
N ASP A 30 -0.22 10.57 -16.47
CA ASP A 30 0.20 9.82 -15.29
C ASP A 30 1.40 8.94 -15.63
N LEU A 31 1.38 8.23 -16.76
CA LEU A 31 2.52 7.43 -17.21
C LEU A 31 3.78 8.27 -17.33
N LYS A 32 3.70 9.41 -18.02
CA LYS A 32 4.81 10.33 -18.19
C LYS A 32 5.38 10.77 -16.84
N TYR A 33 4.51 11.13 -15.89
CA TYR A 33 4.93 11.48 -14.54
C TYR A 33 5.60 10.31 -13.82
N VAL A 34 5.01 9.13 -13.86
CA VAL A 34 5.54 7.92 -13.19
C VAL A 34 6.91 7.56 -13.73
N LEU A 35 7.07 7.53 -15.05
CA LEU A 35 8.36 7.27 -15.67
C LEU A 35 9.39 8.34 -15.22
N ALA A 36 9.04 9.63 -15.25
CA ALA A 36 9.98 10.68 -14.85
C ALA A 36 10.40 10.63 -13.37
N ASN A 37 9.54 10.14 -12.48
CA ASN A 37 9.72 10.20 -11.02
C ASN A 37 9.80 8.82 -10.34
N MET A 38 10.07 7.76 -11.10
CA MET A 38 10.00 6.38 -10.61
C MET A 38 10.86 6.10 -9.37
N LYS A 39 11.96 6.83 -9.19
CA LYS A 39 12.83 6.77 -8.01
C LYS A 39 12.17 7.21 -6.69
N ASP A 40 11.09 7.99 -6.76
CA ASP A 40 10.39 8.53 -5.59
C ASP A 40 9.05 7.83 -5.33
N LEU A 41 8.68 6.89 -6.21
CA LEU A 41 7.39 6.22 -6.23
C LEU A 41 7.49 4.73 -5.88
N VAL A 42 6.37 4.18 -5.43
CA VAL A 42 6.15 2.74 -5.39
C VAL A 42 5.28 2.37 -6.59
N VAL A 43 5.82 1.57 -7.50
CA VAL A 43 5.12 1.12 -8.72
C VAL A 43 4.76 -0.35 -8.54
N LYS A 44 3.51 -0.72 -8.80
CA LYS A 44 3.02 -2.09 -8.60
C LYS A 44 2.04 -2.52 -9.69
N GLU A 45 2.01 -3.81 -9.98
CA GLU A 45 1.02 -4.40 -10.87
C GLU A 45 -0.41 -4.30 -10.30
N VAL A 46 -1.38 -4.11 -11.19
CA VAL A 46 -2.81 -4.05 -10.86
C VAL A 46 -3.38 -5.41 -10.47
N HIS A 47 -2.87 -6.48 -11.09
CA HIS A 47 -3.37 -7.86 -10.91
C HIS A 47 -2.44 -8.73 -10.03
N GLY A 48 -1.40 -8.15 -9.44
CA GLY A 48 -0.40 -8.88 -8.66
C GLY A 48 -0.89 -9.28 -7.27
N ALA A 49 -0.65 -10.54 -6.88
CA ALA A 49 -0.80 -11.02 -5.51
C ALA A 49 0.58 -11.19 -4.85
N GLY A 50 0.68 -10.94 -3.54
CA GLY A 50 1.87 -11.30 -2.75
C GLY A 50 3.08 -10.37 -2.85
N GLY A 51 2.95 -9.18 -3.47
CA GLY A 51 4.03 -8.18 -3.55
C GLY A 51 5.10 -8.47 -4.60
N TYR A 52 4.87 -9.45 -5.48
CA TYR A 52 5.64 -9.63 -6.71
C TYR A 52 5.20 -8.60 -7.75
N GLY A 53 6.13 -8.15 -8.62
CA GLY A 53 5.83 -7.10 -9.59
C GLY A 53 5.70 -5.70 -8.97
N MET A 54 6.49 -5.42 -7.92
CA MET A 54 6.53 -4.13 -7.24
C MET A 54 7.95 -3.56 -7.21
N LEU A 55 8.08 -2.30 -7.57
CA LEU A 55 9.29 -1.48 -7.42
C LEU A 55 9.07 -0.50 -6.25
N VAL A 56 10.04 -0.44 -5.33
CA VAL A 56 10.10 0.59 -4.28
C VAL A 56 11.22 1.55 -4.66
N GLY A 57 10.90 2.62 -5.38
CA GLY A 57 11.87 3.54 -5.98
C GLY A 57 13.00 3.96 -5.03
N PRO A 58 12.69 4.48 -3.82
CA PRO A 58 13.73 4.96 -2.90
C PRO A 58 14.68 3.88 -2.37
N ALA A 59 14.29 2.61 -2.46
CA ALA A 59 15.07 1.46 -2.02
C ALA A 59 15.66 0.66 -3.20
N SER A 60 15.50 1.14 -4.43
CA SER A 60 15.94 0.46 -5.65
C SER A 60 17.17 1.14 -6.25
N THR A 61 18.03 0.35 -6.88
CA THR A 61 19.17 0.87 -7.65
C THR A 61 18.70 1.49 -8.97
N GLN A 62 19.54 2.34 -9.57
CA GLN A 62 19.25 2.94 -10.88
C GLN A 62 19.03 1.85 -11.96
N ALA A 63 19.77 0.75 -11.91
CA ALA A 63 19.64 -0.35 -12.86
C ALA A 63 18.28 -1.05 -12.74
N GLU A 64 17.82 -1.31 -11.51
CA GLU A 64 16.49 -1.90 -11.26
C GLU A 64 15.36 -0.97 -11.70
N ILE A 65 15.50 0.34 -11.44
CA ILE A 65 14.55 1.35 -11.89
C ILE A 65 14.45 1.34 -13.42
N GLU A 66 15.58 1.28 -14.13
CA GLU A 66 15.59 1.32 -15.59
C GLU A 66 15.08 0.06 -16.25
N GLU A 67 15.27 -1.09 -15.60
CA GLU A 67 14.65 -2.33 -16.05
C GLU A 67 13.13 -2.28 -15.83
N PHE A 68 12.70 -1.85 -14.64
CA PHE A 68 11.26 -1.74 -14.33
C PHE A 68 10.57 -0.71 -15.23
N ARG A 69 11.26 0.38 -15.59
CA ARG A 69 10.79 1.37 -16.56
C ARG A 69 10.42 0.73 -17.89
N ARG A 70 11.26 -0.16 -18.43
CA ARG A 70 11.00 -0.85 -19.70
C ARG A 70 9.77 -1.75 -19.58
N VAL A 71 9.65 -2.47 -18.48
CA VAL A 71 8.52 -3.37 -18.22
C VAL A 71 7.20 -2.58 -18.15
N VAL A 72 7.18 -1.45 -17.42
CA VAL A 72 6.02 -0.56 -17.34
C VAL A 72 5.67 0.04 -18.71
N GLN A 73 6.67 0.49 -19.48
CA GLN A 73 6.43 1.03 -20.82
C GLN A 73 5.87 0.01 -21.80
N ALA A 74 6.24 -1.26 -21.67
CA ALA A 74 5.76 -2.33 -22.53
C ALA A 74 4.27 -2.66 -22.30
N LYS A 75 3.77 -2.49 -21.06
CA LYS A 75 2.39 -2.79 -20.70
C LYS A 75 1.84 -1.83 -19.63
N PRO A 76 1.68 -0.53 -19.95
CA PRO A 76 1.41 0.50 -18.95
C PRO A 76 0.07 0.32 -18.22
N GLU A 77 -0.94 -0.25 -18.87
CA GLU A 77 -2.24 -0.53 -18.26
C GLU A 77 -2.19 -1.57 -17.14
N GLY A 78 -1.11 -2.36 -17.08
CA GLY A 78 -0.87 -3.34 -16.02
C GLY A 78 -0.40 -2.72 -14.70
N TYR A 79 -0.10 -1.42 -14.65
CA TYR A 79 0.59 -0.80 -13.51
C TYR A 79 -0.13 0.42 -12.93
N ILE A 80 0.07 0.62 -11.64
CA ILE A 80 -0.22 1.86 -10.94
C ILE A 80 1.00 2.29 -10.13
N ALA A 81 1.10 3.58 -9.84
CA ALA A 81 2.13 4.10 -8.95
C ALA A 81 1.50 4.93 -7.83
N GLN A 82 2.15 4.93 -6.68
CA GLN A 82 1.77 5.70 -5.51
C GLN A 82 3.02 6.37 -4.94
N PRO A 83 2.89 7.54 -4.28
CA PRO A 83 4.01 8.12 -3.56
C PRO A 83 4.46 7.16 -2.47
N THR A 84 5.75 7.17 -2.16
CA THR A 84 6.27 6.40 -1.04
C THR A 84 5.68 6.94 0.25
N LEU A 85 4.91 6.10 0.96
CA LEU A 85 4.26 6.50 2.20
C LEU A 85 5.17 6.23 3.39
N SER A 86 5.20 7.18 4.32
CA SER A 86 5.74 6.96 5.65
C SER A 86 4.74 6.13 6.46
N LEU A 87 4.89 4.82 6.45
CA LEU A 87 4.04 3.92 7.23
C LEU A 87 4.27 4.13 8.73
N SER A 88 3.18 4.12 9.52
CA SER A 88 3.28 4.07 10.97
C SER A 88 4.07 2.84 11.43
N SER A 89 4.79 2.98 12.54
CA SER A 89 5.52 1.86 13.15
C SER A 89 4.94 1.48 14.51
N CYS A 90 5.12 0.21 14.88
CA CYS A 90 4.72 -0.35 16.16
C CYS A 90 5.93 -1.07 16.79
N PRO A 91 6.15 -0.93 18.12
CA PRO A 91 7.20 -1.67 18.82
C PRO A 91 7.10 -3.16 18.56
N THR A 92 8.20 -3.77 18.13
CA THR A 92 8.25 -5.17 17.74
C THR A 92 9.51 -5.80 18.31
N PHE A 93 9.35 -6.96 18.94
CA PHE A 93 10.47 -7.72 19.47
C PHE A 93 11.22 -8.39 18.32
N VAL A 94 12.50 -8.05 18.19
CA VAL A 94 13.45 -8.53 17.20
C VAL A 94 14.71 -9.02 17.90
N GLU A 95 15.66 -9.59 17.17
CA GLU A 95 16.87 -10.18 17.76
C GLU A 95 17.67 -9.20 18.65
N SER A 96 17.70 -7.91 18.28
CA SER A 96 18.39 -6.85 19.03
C SER A 96 17.56 -6.24 20.17
N GLY A 97 16.36 -6.74 20.45
CA GLY A 97 15.45 -6.23 21.48
C GLY A 97 14.18 -5.62 20.88
N ILE A 98 13.69 -4.52 21.45
CA ILE A 98 12.47 -3.84 20.98
C ILE A 98 12.86 -2.76 19.97
N ALA A 99 12.37 -2.87 18.74
CA ALA A 99 12.62 -1.90 17.68
C ALA A 99 11.32 -1.55 16.93
N PRO A 100 11.22 -0.35 16.35
CA PRO A 100 10.06 0.02 15.53
C PRO A 100 10.04 -0.81 14.24
N ARG A 101 8.86 -1.31 13.86
CA ARG A 101 8.60 -1.96 12.58
C ARG A 101 7.31 -1.43 11.96
N HIS A 102 7.30 -1.28 10.63
CA HIS A 102 6.14 -0.77 9.92
C HIS A 102 4.99 -1.78 9.98
N ILE A 103 3.78 -1.26 10.15
CA ILE A 103 2.56 -2.06 10.22
C ILE A 103 1.51 -1.56 9.22
N ASP A 104 0.59 -2.44 8.88
CA ASP A 104 -0.71 -2.04 8.35
C ASP A 104 -1.85 -2.78 9.05
N LEU A 105 -3.05 -2.20 8.95
CA LEU A 105 -4.25 -2.71 9.59
C LEU A 105 -5.30 -3.02 8.53
N ARG A 106 -5.83 -4.24 8.58
CA ARG A 106 -6.97 -4.69 7.77
C ARG A 106 -8.17 -4.99 8.68
N PRO A 107 -9.07 -4.02 8.88
CA PRO A 107 -10.33 -4.27 9.56
C PRO A 107 -11.35 -4.96 8.62
N PHE A 108 -12.46 -5.42 9.20
CA PHE A 108 -13.54 -6.08 8.46
C PHE A 108 -14.88 -5.38 8.73
N VAL A 109 -15.47 -4.87 7.66
CA VAL A 109 -16.83 -4.31 7.66
C VAL A 109 -17.78 -5.40 7.18
N LEU A 110 -18.84 -5.65 7.95
CA LEU A 110 -19.88 -6.64 7.68
C LEU A 110 -21.15 -5.92 7.21
N MET A 111 -21.70 -6.34 6.07
CA MET A 111 -22.92 -5.78 5.51
C MET A 111 -24.02 -6.83 5.48
N GLY A 112 -25.11 -6.55 6.20
CA GLY A 112 -26.35 -7.34 6.17
C GLY A 112 -27.55 -6.40 6.05
N LYS A 113 -28.54 -6.56 6.94
CA LYS A 113 -29.60 -5.55 7.10
C LYS A 113 -29.05 -4.21 7.59
N GLU A 114 -27.95 -4.26 8.34
CA GLU A 114 -27.21 -3.12 8.85
C GLU A 114 -25.73 -3.27 8.47
N VAL A 115 -25.00 -2.15 8.49
CA VAL A 115 -23.54 -2.11 8.32
C VAL A 115 -22.92 -2.10 9.71
N GLN A 116 -22.05 -3.06 9.99
CA GLN A 116 -21.39 -3.22 11.28
C GLN A 116 -19.89 -3.47 11.10
N MET A 117 -19.12 -3.21 12.15
CA MET A 117 -17.67 -3.42 12.16
C MET A 117 -17.30 -4.26 13.38
N VAL A 118 -16.42 -5.23 13.20
CA VAL A 118 -15.85 -5.97 14.32
C VAL A 118 -14.84 -5.07 15.04
N ALA A 119 -14.86 -5.05 16.37
CA ALA A 119 -13.87 -4.35 17.20
C ALA A 119 -12.51 -5.07 17.14
N GLY A 120 -11.87 -5.04 15.97
CA GLY A 120 -10.61 -5.72 15.70
C GLY A 120 -10.24 -5.69 14.22
N GLY A 121 -9.17 -6.41 13.89
CA GLY A 121 -8.67 -6.52 12.53
C GLY A 121 -7.37 -7.32 12.48
N LEU A 122 -6.93 -7.60 11.26
CA LEU A 122 -5.64 -8.21 11.02
C LEU A 122 -4.58 -7.10 10.96
N THR A 123 -3.73 -7.01 11.98
CA THR A 123 -2.51 -6.19 11.91
C THR A 123 -1.37 -7.02 11.35
N ARG A 124 -0.70 -6.52 10.32
CA ARG A 124 0.51 -7.13 9.74
C ARG A 124 1.73 -6.27 10.04
N VAL A 125 2.89 -6.90 10.16
CA VAL A 125 4.15 -6.23 10.50
C VAL A 125 5.26 -6.63 9.55
N ALA A 126 6.02 -5.66 9.04
CA ALA A 126 7.22 -5.90 8.26
C ALA A 126 8.39 -6.17 9.21
N LEU A 127 8.81 -7.44 9.38
CA LEU A 127 9.79 -7.81 10.40
C LEU A 127 11.22 -7.38 10.06
N LYS A 128 11.56 -7.33 8.77
CA LYS A 128 12.87 -6.86 8.28
C LYS A 128 13.02 -5.36 8.54
N GLU A 129 14.17 -4.97 9.08
CA GLU A 129 14.49 -3.57 9.34
C GLU A 129 14.42 -2.72 8.06
N GLY A 130 13.78 -1.55 8.15
CA GLY A 130 13.57 -0.63 7.03
C GLY A 130 12.58 -1.12 5.95
N SER A 131 12.05 -2.34 6.06
CA SER A 131 11.12 -2.88 5.07
C SER A 131 9.73 -2.27 5.21
N LEU A 132 9.13 -1.92 4.08
CA LEU A 132 7.71 -1.56 3.97
C LEU A 132 6.82 -2.76 3.59
N VAL A 133 7.43 -3.94 3.38
CA VAL A 133 6.74 -5.13 2.91
C VAL A 133 6.21 -5.91 4.11
N VAL A 134 4.89 -5.80 4.33
CA VAL A 134 4.16 -6.50 5.42
C VAL A 134 3.57 -7.84 4.98
N ASN A 135 3.73 -8.25 3.72
CA ASN A 135 3.16 -9.50 3.20
C ASN A 135 3.86 -10.72 3.82
N SER A 136 3.07 -11.69 4.28
CA SER A 136 3.57 -12.93 4.91
C SER A 136 4.45 -13.76 3.97
N SER A 137 4.17 -13.74 2.66
CA SER A 137 5.00 -14.40 1.64
C SER A 137 6.43 -13.86 1.55
N GLN A 138 6.71 -12.68 2.11
CA GLN A 138 8.03 -12.04 2.09
C GLN A 138 8.56 -11.72 3.50
N GLY A 139 8.20 -12.55 4.49
CA GLY A 139 8.70 -12.41 5.86
C GLY A 139 7.91 -11.41 6.72
N GLY A 140 6.68 -11.08 6.33
CA GLY A 140 5.74 -10.36 7.17
C GLY A 140 5.19 -11.22 8.31
N GLY A 141 5.06 -10.63 9.49
CA GLY A 141 4.38 -11.23 10.65
C GLY A 141 2.98 -10.66 10.86
N THR A 142 2.32 -11.12 11.91
CA THR A 142 1.03 -10.56 12.37
C THR A 142 1.12 -10.10 13.82
N LYS A 143 0.23 -9.18 14.19
CA LYS A 143 0.02 -8.73 15.56
C LYS A 143 -1.47 -8.80 15.88
N ASP A 144 -1.77 -8.99 17.15
CA ASP A 144 -3.13 -8.79 17.65
C ASP A 144 -3.49 -7.29 17.58
N THR A 145 -4.78 -7.00 17.35
CA THR A 145 -5.30 -5.63 17.26
C THR A 145 -6.28 -5.40 18.38
N TRP A 146 -5.86 -4.67 19.41
CA TRP A 146 -6.75 -4.33 20.53
C TRP A 146 -7.49 -3.02 20.27
N VAL A 147 -8.81 -3.09 20.34
CA VAL A 147 -9.70 -1.93 20.37
C VAL A 147 -10.19 -1.81 21.81
N LEU A 148 -9.84 -0.71 22.48
CA LEU A 148 -10.21 -0.48 23.88
C LEU A 148 -11.68 -0.08 23.98
N GLU A 149 -12.34 -0.49 25.05
CA GLU A 149 -13.67 0.02 25.40
C GLU A 149 -13.56 1.50 25.82
N ALA A 150 -14.61 2.26 25.54
CA ALA A 150 -14.72 3.68 25.83
C ALA A 150 -15.20 3.95 27.26
#